data_AF-A0A1J5RW49-F1
#
_entry.id   AF-A0A1J5RW49-F1
#
_cell.length_a   1.000
_cell.length_b   1.000
_cell.length_c   1.000
_cell.angle_alpha   90.00
_cell.angle_beta   90.00
_cell.angle_gamma   90.00
#
_symmetry.space_group_name_H-M   'P 1'
#
loop_
_entity.id
_entity.type
_entity.pdbx_description
1 polymer ?
#
loop_
_entity_poly.entity_id
_entity_poly.type
_entity_poly.pdbx_seq_one_letter_code
_entity_poly.pdbx_strand_id
1 'polypeptide(L)'
;MLTEKEEQFVRYWAEKRSLPKKDFKEFVKGLSTGLLIGIGIILLLITGWYQRANMDANSKSSPVIIILVLLIIAVFMGFLYQNYRWEANEQQYLELLHKKKKAEKESQQMQDNSSPHKN
;
A
#
# COMPACT_ATOMS: atom_id res chain seq x y z
N MET A 1 18.01 16.83 -9.98
CA MET A 1 18.35 16.49 -8.58
C MET A 1 17.12 16.01 -7.83
N LEU A 2 17.30 15.19 -6.79
CA LEU A 2 16.22 14.79 -5.88
C LEU A 2 15.90 15.94 -4.92
N THR A 3 14.65 16.03 -4.48
CA THR A 3 14.24 16.93 -3.40
C THR A 3 14.64 16.36 -2.04
N GLU A 4 14.72 17.21 -1.01
CA GLU A 4 15.10 16.79 0.35
C GLU A 4 14.18 15.67 0.89
N LYS A 5 12.87 15.77 0.61
CA LYS A 5 11.89 14.73 0.99
C LYS A 5 12.16 13.39 0.30
N GLU A 6 12.54 13.42 -0.98
CA GLU A 6 12.88 12.21 -1.74
C GLU A 6 14.16 11.57 -1.21
N GLU A 7 15.18 12.35 -0.85
CA GLU A 7 16.40 11.80 -0.24
C GLU A 7 16.15 11.20 1.15
N GLN A 8 15.35 11.85 1.98
CA GLN A 8 14.94 11.32 3.28
C GLN A 8 14.20 9.98 3.12
N PHE A 9 13.27 9.90 2.16
CA PHE A 9 12.58 8.66 1.84
C PHE A 9 13.54 7.56 1.38
N VAL A 10 14.50 7.87 0.48
CA VAL A 10 15.50 6.90 -0.01
C VAL A 10 16.33 6.35 1.15
N ARG A 11 16.78 7.19 2.09
CA ARG A 11 17.53 6.75 3.28
C ARG A 11 16.68 5.88 4.19
N TYR A 12 15.47 6.34 4.52
CA TYR A 12 14.53 5.60 5.36
C TYR A 12 14.20 4.21 4.77
N TRP A 13 13.87 4.15 3.49
CA TRP A 13 13.49 2.91 2.84
C TRP A 13 14.68 1.96 2.64
N ALA A 14 15.89 2.49 2.40
CA ALA A 14 17.11 1.68 2.30
C ALA A 14 17.44 0.96 3.61
N GLU A 15 17.19 1.59 4.76
CA GLU A 15 17.31 0.94 6.07
C GLU A 15 16.18 -0.06 6.30
N LYS A 16 14.93 0.38 6.06
CA LYS A 16 13.72 -0.40 6.35
C LYS A 16 13.57 -1.66 5.50
N ARG A 17 13.98 -1.66 4.22
CA ARG A 17 13.92 -2.83 3.32
C ARG A 17 14.75 -4.03 3.81
N SER A 18 15.77 -3.77 4.64
CA SER A 18 16.65 -4.81 5.19
C SER A 18 16.02 -5.56 6.36
N LEU A 19 14.98 -4.99 6.95
CA LEU A 19 14.21 -5.56 8.03
C LEU A 19 13.14 -6.51 7.49
N PRO A 20 12.73 -7.53 8.27
CA PRO A 20 11.63 -8.41 7.88
C PRO A 20 10.34 -7.61 7.64
N LYS A 21 9.54 -8.05 6.66
CA LYS A 21 8.24 -7.47 6.25
C LYS A 21 7.15 -7.59 7.34
N LYS A 22 7.41 -7.14 8.56
CA LYS A 22 6.56 -7.29 9.74
C LYS A 22 6.11 -5.92 10.26
N ASP A 23 5.52 -5.13 9.38
CA ASP A 23 4.93 -3.84 9.75
C ASP A 23 3.49 -4.03 10.25
N PHE A 24 3.36 -4.38 11.54
CA PHE A 24 2.06 -4.54 12.19
C PHE A 24 1.17 -3.28 12.06
N LYS A 25 1.79 -2.10 11.97
CA LYS A 25 1.08 -0.83 11.75
C LYS A 25 0.33 -0.78 10.41
N GLU A 26 0.87 -1.38 9.36
CA GLU A 26 0.24 -1.41 8.04
C GLU A 26 -0.87 -2.45 7.98
N PHE A 27 -0.69 -3.59 8.65
CA PHE A 27 -1.73 -4.59 8.85
C PHE A 27 -2.96 -4.01 9.56
N VAL A 28 -2.75 -3.27 10.67
CA VAL A 28 -3.85 -2.65 11.44
C VAL A 28 -4.64 -1.65 10.61
N LYS A 29 -3.97 -0.90 9.71
CA LYS A 29 -4.66 0.01 8.77
C LYS A 29 -5.51 -0.73 7.76
N GLY A 30 -5.00 -1.81 7.17
CA GLY A 30 -5.79 -2.64 6.25
C GLY A 30 -6.97 -3.33 6.96
N LEU A 31 -6.76 -3.79 8.20
CA LEU A 31 -7.81 -4.38 9.04
C LEU A 31 -8.91 -3.37 9.37
N SER A 32 -8.56 -2.14 9.74
CA SER A 32 -9.56 -1.11 10.05
C SER A 32 -10.39 -0.75 8.83
N THR A 33 -9.77 -0.64 7.65
CA THR A 33 -10.51 -0.42 6.39
C THR A 33 -11.43 -1.60 6.06
N GLY A 34 -10.97 -2.84 6.21
CA GLY A 34 -11.79 -4.04 6.00
C GLY A 34 -12.99 -4.11 6.95
N LEU A 35 -12.80 -3.75 8.22
CA LEU A 35 -13.89 -3.67 9.20
C LEU A 35 -14.89 -2.56 8.84
N LEU A 36 -14.42 -1.41 8.38
CA LEU A 36 -15.29 -0.29 8.00
C LEU A 36 -16.21 -0.65 6.83
N ILE A 37 -15.69 -1.41 5.86
CA ILE A 37 -16.47 -2.00 4.77
C ILE A 37 -17.49 -3.00 5.34
N GLY A 38 -17.07 -3.87 6.25
CA GLY A 38 -17.96 -4.82 6.92
C GLY A 38 -19.11 -4.15 7.68
N ILE A 39 -18.84 -3.06 8.39
CA ILE A 39 -19.85 -2.24 9.07
C ILE A 39 -20.83 -1.65 8.05
N GLY A 40 -20.32 -1.13 6.93
CA GLY A 40 -21.16 -0.64 5.82
C GLY A 40 -22.10 -1.72 5.30
N ILE A 41 -21.61 -2.95 5.09
CA ILE A 41 -22.43 -4.08 4.66
C ILE A 41 -23.51 -4.40 5.69
N ILE A 42 -23.18 -4.44 6.98
CA ILE A 42 -24.16 -4.69 8.05
C ILE A 42 -25.25 -3.61 8.07
N LEU A 43 -24.87 -2.34 7.95
CA LEU A 43 -25.83 -1.23 7.89
C LEU A 43 -26.77 -1.38 6.69
N LEU A 44 -26.25 -1.75 5.51
CA LEU A 44 -27.08 -1.98 4.32
C LEU A 44 -28.06 -3.15 4.48
N LEU A 45 -27.70 -4.18 5.27
CA LEU A 45 -28.60 -5.28 5.59
C LEU A 45 -29.70 -4.85 6.57
N ILE A 46 -29.34 -4.10 7.62
CA ILE A 46 -30.29 -3.61 8.65
C ILE A 46 -31.29 -2.62 8.07
N THR A 47 -30.86 -1.74 7.14
CA THR A 47 -31.77 -0.80 6.47
C THR A 47 -32.82 -1.50 5.61
N GLY A 48 -32.66 -2.81 5.35
CA GLY A 48 -33.64 -3.58 4.59
C GLY A 48 -33.72 -3.19 3.13
N TRP A 49 -32.69 -2.50 2.59
CA TRP A 49 -32.68 -2.04 1.20
C TRP A 49 -32.91 -3.17 0.19
N TYR A 50 -32.49 -4.40 0.54
CA TYR A 50 -32.71 -5.59 -0.26
C TYR A 50 -33.50 -6.66 0.49
N GLN A 51 -34.83 -6.61 0.35
CA GLN A 51 -35.78 -7.47 1.07
C GLN A 51 -35.53 -8.98 0.86
N ARG A 52 -35.00 -9.36 -0.32
CA ARG A 52 -34.64 -10.75 -0.65
C ARG A 52 -33.37 -11.23 0.07
N ALA A 53 -32.37 -10.36 0.20
CA ALA A 53 -31.15 -10.66 0.96
C ALA A 53 -31.45 -10.75 2.47
N ASN A 54 -32.36 -9.90 2.97
CA ASN A 54 -32.77 -9.91 4.36
C ASN A 54 -33.58 -11.19 4.70
N MET A 55 -34.43 -11.67 3.77
CA MET A 55 -35.12 -12.95 3.90
C MET A 55 -34.16 -14.15 3.86
N ASP A 56 -33.21 -14.23 2.92
CA ASP A 56 -32.26 -15.36 2.86
C ASP A 56 -31.24 -15.34 4.01
N ALA A 57 -30.81 -14.15 4.46
CA ALA A 57 -29.96 -13.99 5.64
C ALA A 57 -30.66 -14.49 6.90
N ASN A 58 -31.90 -14.05 7.17
CA ASN A 58 -32.63 -14.48 8.38
C ASN A 58 -33.17 -15.91 8.31
N SER A 59 -33.43 -16.47 7.12
CA SER A 59 -34.07 -17.79 6.98
C SER A 59 -33.09 -18.96 6.88
N LYS A 60 -31.86 -18.74 6.40
CA LYS A 60 -30.90 -19.83 6.10
C LYS A 60 -29.49 -19.60 6.66
N SER A 61 -29.16 -18.39 7.10
CA SER A 61 -27.80 -18.02 7.48
C SER A 61 -27.73 -17.73 8.97
N SER A 62 -26.82 -18.37 9.71
CA SER A 62 -26.55 -17.91 11.07
C SER A 62 -25.85 -16.55 11.01
N PRO A 63 -26.32 -15.51 11.71
CA PRO A 63 -25.65 -14.20 11.78
C PRO A 63 -24.17 -14.31 12.19
N VAL A 64 -23.84 -15.34 12.97
CA VAL A 64 -22.47 -15.67 13.37
C VAL A 64 -21.58 -15.98 12.16
N ILE A 65 -22.09 -16.68 11.15
CA ILE A 65 -21.35 -17.05 9.93
C ILE A 65 -21.05 -15.79 9.10
N ILE A 66 -22.01 -14.87 8.99
CA ILE A 66 -21.82 -13.60 8.27
C ILE A 66 -20.70 -12.78 8.92
N ILE A 67 -20.73 -12.66 10.25
CA ILE A 67 -19.69 -11.97 11.02
C ILE A 67 -18.33 -12.66 10.81
N LEU A 68 -18.28 -13.99 10.89
CA LEU A 68 -17.05 -14.75 10.68
C LEU A 68 -16.46 -14.53 9.28
N VAL A 69 -17.29 -14.53 8.24
CA VAL A 69 -16.86 -14.26 6.86
C VAL A 69 -16.32 -12.84 6.72
N LEU A 70 -16.99 -11.84 7.30
CA LEU A 70 -16.51 -10.46 7.29
C LEU A 70 -15.16 -10.33 8.02
N LEU A 71 -14.96 -11.04 9.13
CA LEU A 71 -13.67 -11.06 9.83
C LEU A 71 -12.56 -11.69 8.99
N ILE A 72 -12.84 -12.80 8.29
CA ILE A 72 -11.88 -13.45 7.39
C ILE A 72 -11.49 -12.48 6.27
N ILE A 73 -12.47 -11.82 5.64
CA ILE A 73 -12.23 -10.83 4.60
C ILE A 73 -11.38 -9.67 5.15
N ALA A 74 -11.71 -9.15 6.33
CA ALA A 74 -10.96 -8.04 6.93
C ALA A 74 -9.50 -8.42 7.23
N VAL A 75 -9.25 -9.61 7.77
CA VAL A 75 -7.89 -10.12 8.01
C VAL A 75 -7.12 -10.28 6.70
N PHE A 76 -7.76 -10.87 5.69
CA PHE A 76 -7.15 -11.04 4.37
C PHE A 76 -6.80 -9.70 3.73
N MET A 77 -7.68 -8.70 3.86
CA MET A 77 -7.44 -7.35 3.36
C MET A 77 -6.30 -6.65 4.11
N GLY A 78 -6.17 -6.88 5.42
CA GLY A 78 -5.02 -6.44 6.21
C GLY A 78 -3.70 -6.99 5.67
N PHE A 79 -3.65 -8.29 5.39
CA PHE A 79 -2.46 -8.94 4.84
C PHE A 79 -2.13 -8.44 3.43
N LEU A 80 -3.13 -8.36 2.55
CA LEU A 80 -2.95 -7.89 1.17
C LEU A 80 -2.49 -6.44 1.13
N TYR A 81 -3.08 -5.57 1.95
CA TYR A 81 -2.72 -4.15 2.04
C TYR A 81 -1.27 -3.96 2.49
N GLN A 82 -0.83 -4.73 3.49
CA GLN A 82 0.56 -4.70 3.95
C GLN A 82 1.52 -5.09 2.82
N ASN A 83 1.24 -6.16 2.08
CA ASN A 83 2.11 -6.57 0.97
C ASN A 83 2.13 -5.53 -0.17
N TYR A 84 0.96 -5.02 -0.55
CA TYR A 84 0.82 -4.00 -1.58
C TYR A 84 1.59 -2.71 -1.23
N ARG A 85 1.47 -2.24 0.02
CA ARG A 85 2.19 -1.04 0.49
C ARG A 85 3.70 -1.23 0.45
N TRP A 86 4.18 -2.41 0.82
CA TRP A 86 5.60 -2.74 0.73
C TRP A 86 6.10 -2.66 -0.71
N GLU A 87 5.39 -3.29 -1.64
CA GLU A 87 5.75 -3.29 -3.07
C GLU A 87 5.72 -1.88 -3.68
N ALA A 88 4.69 -1.09 -3.34
CA ALA A 88 4.58 0.30 -3.80
C ALA A 88 5.75 1.18 -3.33
N ASN A 89 6.16 1.03 -2.06
CA ASN A 89 7.31 1.77 -1.55
C ASN A 89 8.63 1.32 -2.22
N GLU A 90 8.80 0.02 -2.49
CA GLU A 90 9.98 -0.50 -3.22
C GLU A 90 10.03 0.03 -4.65
N GLN A 91 8.89 0.08 -5.35
CA GLN A 91 8.83 0.68 -6.68
C GLN A 91 9.21 2.16 -6.65
N GLN A 92 8.63 2.94 -5.74
CA GLN A 92 8.97 4.36 -5.57
C GLN A 92 10.47 4.55 -5.31
N TYR A 93 11.07 3.69 -4.48
CA TYR A 93 12.51 3.73 -4.21
C TYR A 93 13.36 3.50 -5.47
N LEU A 94 13.01 2.50 -6.28
CA LEU A 94 13.71 2.21 -7.54
C LEU A 94 13.59 3.36 -8.54
N GLU A 95 12.40 3.96 -8.65
CA GLU A 95 12.17 5.14 -9.50
C GLU A 95 13.06 6.32 -9.09
N LEU A 96 13.18 6.60 -7.80
CA LEU A 96 14.04 7.67 -7.29
C LEU A 96 15.54 7.39 -7.52
N LEU A 97 15.98 6.14 -7.39
CA LEU A 97 17.36 5.75 -7.72
C LEU A 97 17.66 5.93 -9.22
N HIS A 98 16.71 5.58 -10.09
CA HIS A 98 16.86 5.78 -11.53
C HIS A 98 16.93 7.28 -11.88
N LYS A 99 16.09 8.10 -11.25
CA LYS A 99 16.12 9.57 -11.38
C LYS A 99 17.47 10.15 -10.94
N LYS A 100 18.04 9.65 -9.82
CA LYS A 100 19.36 10.07 -9.34
C LYS A 100 20.47 9.72 -10.32
N LYS A 101 20.53 8.46 -10.78
CA LYS A 101 21.53 8.00 -11.76
C LYS A 101 21.45 8.77 -13.08
N LYS A 102 20.25 9.09 -13.54
CA LYS A 102 20.06 9.89 -14.76
C LYS A 102 20.63 11.30 -14.60
N ALA A 103 20.33 11.97 -13.48
CA ALA A 103 20.85 13.29 -13.19
C ALA A 103 22.39 13.32 -13.04
N GLU A 104 22.98 12.27 -12.45
CA GLU A 104 24.45 12.11 -12.35
C GLU A 104 25.09 11.94 -13.74
N LYS A 105 24.51 11.12 -14.62
CA LYS A 105 25.00 10.95 -15.99
C LYS A 105 24.92 12.25 -16.80
N GLU A 106 23.83 12.99 -16.69
CA GLU A 106 23.66 14.29 -17.36
C GLU A 106 24.70 15.30 -16.87
N SER A 107 24.98 15.32 -15.56
CA SER A 107 26.01 16.18 -14.97
C SER A 107 27.43 15.83 -15.44
N GLN A 108 27.73 14.53 -15.59
CA GLN A 108 29.00 14.04 -16.11
C GLN A 108 29.19 14.37 -17.59
N GLN A 109 28.14 14.22 -18.41
CA GLN A 109 28.19 14.59 -19.83
C GLN A 109 28.37 16.10 -20.05
N MET A 110 27.77 16.93 -19.19
CA MET A 110 27.96 18.39 -19.24
C MET A 110 29.38 18.81 -18.81
N GLN A 111 29.99 18.11 -17.85
CA GLN A 111 31.38 18.34 -17.47
C GLN A 111 32.37 17.88 -18.56
N ASP A 112 32.15 16.71 -19.15
CA ASP A 112 32.99 16.16 -20.22
C ASP A 112 32.98 17.05 -21.47
N ASN A 113 31.80 17.54 -21.90
CA ASN A 113 31.65 18.42 -23.06
C ASN A 113 32.10 19.88 -22.81
N SER A 114 32.47 20.24 -21.57
CA SER A 114 32.96 21.59 -21.20
C SER A 114 34.48 21.67 -21.05
N SER A 115 35.18 20.53 -21.14
CA SER A 115 36.65 20.51 -21.20
C SER A 115 37.09 20.86 -22.62
N PRO A 116 37.73 22.04 -22.85
CA PRO A 116 38.14 22.40 -24.19
C PRO A 116 39.19 21.39 -24.66
N HIS A 117 38.95 20.81 -25.83
CA HIS A 117 39.95 20.11 -26.64
C HIS A 117 41.18 21.03 -26.74
N LYS A 118 42.15 20.84 -25.84
CA LYS A 118 43.49 21.40 -25.98
C LYS A 118 44.16 20.60 -27.10
N ASN A 119 43.97 21.10 -28.31
CA ASN A 119 44.84 20.80 -29.45
C ASN A 119 46.18 21.48 -29.26
#